data_AF-A0A955HK10-F1
#
_entry.id   AF-A0A955HK10-F1
#
_cell.length_a   1.000
_cell.length_b   1.000
_cell.length_c   1.000
_cell.angle_alpha   90.00
_cell.angle_beta   90.00
_cell.angle_gamma   90.00
#
_symmetry.space_group_name_H-M   'P 1'
#
loop_
_entity.id
_entity.type
_entity.pdbx_description
1 polymer ?
#
loop_
_entity_poly.entity_id
_entity_poly.type
_entity_poly.pdbx_seq_one_letter_code
_entity_poly.pdbx_strand_id
1 'polypeptide(L)'
;MKKNKERILAEQAEFRRNNPDVMTERNRRYYIANKRKISKRNREYHQRNRARMNRISSKYYAENRDAMREKQREWQEQNPNWRKERYAKHKEEEKRYAKLWIKENPEKRREYDRNKRARRKMAEGTHTADDIKALYEGQGGKCWYCGIDVGDDYHVDHFIPLSKGGSNDVGNLRISCPKCNMQKHAKDPHEWSGRLL
;
A
#
# COMPACT_ATOMS: atom_id res chain seq x y z
N MET A 1 26.48 -43.27 -29.45
CA MET A 1 25.50 -42.17 -29.34
C MET A 1 25.84 -41.09 -28.30
N LYS A 2 26.46 -41.39 -27.15
CA LYS A 2 26.85 -40.37 -26.13
C LYS A 2 27.88 -39.33 -26.61
N LYS A 3 28.95 -39.74 -27.31
CA LYS A 3 30.01 -38.85 -27.84
C LYS A 3 29.50 -37.75 -28.79
N ASN A 4 28.42 -38.00 -29.53
CA ASN A 4 27.84 -36.99 -30.43
C ASN A 4 27.03 -35.94 -29.67
N LYS A 5 26.35 -36.33 -28.58
CA LYS A 5 25.60 -35.41 -27.72
C LYS A 5 26.52 -34.45 -26.97
N GLU A 6 27.65 -34.94 -26.45
CA GLU A 6 28.63 -34.12 -25.74
C GLU A 6 29.26 -33.07 -26.65
N ARG A 7 29.63 -33.46 -27.88
CA ARG A 7 30.14 -32.55 -28.91
C ARG A 7 29.13 -31.45 -29.24
N ILE A 8 27.87 -31.81 -29.51
CA ILE A 8 26.81 -30.83 -29.82
C ILE A 8 26.58 -29.88 -28.64
N LEU A 9 26.62 -30.38 -27.39
CA LEU A 9 26.47 -29.53 -26.21
C LEU A 9 27.65 -28.57 -26.02
N ALA A 10 28.87 -29.00 -26.35
CA ALA A 10 30.06 -28.16 -26.32
C ALA A 10 30.00 -27.06 -27.39
N GLU A 11 29.66 -27.42 -28.63
CA GLU A 11 29.46 -26.47 -29.74
C GLU A 11 28.37 -25.42 -29.40
N GLN A 12 27.26 -25.85 -28.78
CA GLN A 12 26.22 -24.93 -28.31
C GLN A 12 26.67 -24.03 -27.15
N ALA A 13 27.51 -24.54 -26.24
CA ALA A 13 28.05 -23.75 -25.14
C ALA A 13 29.02 -22.69 -25.63
N GLU A 14 29.87 -23.04 -26.59
CA GLU A 14 30.80 -22.12 -27.25
C GLU A 14 30.05 -21.06 -28.05
N PHE A 15 29.05 -21.44 -28.83
CA PHE A 15 28.18 -20.49 -29.54
C PHE A 15 27.52 -19.49 -28.57
N ARG A 16 26.98 -19.97 -27.44
CA ARG A 16 26.38 -19.09 -26.42
C ARG A 16 27.39 -18.13 -25.80
N ARG A 17 28.63 -18.57 -25.60
CA ARG A 17 29.71 -17.74 -25.04
C ARG A 17 30.13 -16.64 -26.00
N ASN A 18 30.23 -16.96 -27.29
CA ASN A 18 30.73 -16.04 -28.32
C ASN A 18 29.64 -15.13 -28.89
N ASN A 19 28.35 -15.39 -28.61
CA ASN A 19 27.22 -14.63 -29.15
C ASN A 19 26.23 -14.15 -28.07
N PRO A 20 26.68 -13.40 -27.04
CA PRO A 20 25.83 -13.00 -25.92
C PRO A 20 24.66 -12.11 -26.33
N ASP A 21 24.84 -11.23 -27.31
CA ASP A 21 23.79 -10.32 -27.79
C ASP A 21 22.68 -11.06 -28.54
N VAL A 22 23.06 -12.01 -29.41
CA VAL A 22 22.12 -12.89 -30.11
C VAL A 22 21.28 -13.68 -29.11
N MET A 23 21.92 -14.18 -28.05
CA MET A 23 21.24 -14.91 -26.97
C MET A 23 20.30 -14.01 -26.17
N THR A 24 20.72 -12.79 -25.88
CA THR A 24 19.94 -11.79 -25.15
C THR A 24 18.68 -11.41 -25.91
N GLU A 25 18.83 -11.05 -27.19
CA GLU A 25 17.70 -10.66 -28.04
C GLU A 25 16.74 -11.84 -28.27
N ARG A 26 17.26 -13.04 -28.49
CA ARG A 26 16.45 -14.26 -28.60
C ARG A 26 15.64 -14.52 -27.32
N ASN A 27 16.27 -14.42 -26.15
CA ASN A 27 15.61 -14.61 -24.86
C ASN A 27 14.57 -13.52 -24.60
N ARG A 28 14.86 -12.27 -24.99
CA ARG A 28 13.93 -11.14 -24.90
C ARG A 28 12.68 -11.39 -25.75
N ARG A 29 12.84 -11.77 -27.03
CA ARG A 29 11.72 -12.11 -27.93
C ARG A 29 10.87 -13.25 -27.37
N TYR A 30 11.53 -14.31 -26.89
CA TYR A 30 10.84 -15.42 -26.25
C TYR A 30 10.03 -14.96 -25.03
N TYR A 31 10.64 -14.15 -24.15
CA TYR A 31 9.98 -13.64 -22.95
C TYR A 31 8.77 -12.75 -23.30
N ILE A 32 8.91 -11.85 -24.27
CA ILE A 32 7.81 -10.98 -24.72
C ILE A 32 6.64 -11.82 -25.25
N ALA A 33 6.91 -12.73 -26.19
CA ALA A 33 5.89 -13.60 -26.78
C ALA A 33 5.20 -14.50 -25.75
N ASN A 34 5.90 -14.89 -24.68
CA ASN A 34 5.39 -15.84 -23.69
C ASN A 34 5.05 -15.20 -22.33
N LYS A 35 5.07 -13.87 -22.21
CA LYS A 35 4.99 -13.14 -20.93
C LYS A 35 3.80 -13.58 -20.07
N ARG A 36 2.62 -13.69 -20.69
CA ARG A 36 1.38 -14.12 -19.99
C ARG A 36 1.48 -15.55 -19.47
N LYS A 37 1.96 -16.49 -20.29
CA LYS A 37 2.12 -17.91 -19.94
C LYS A 37 3.17 -18.10 -18.84
N ILE A 38 4.32 -17.42 -18.96
CA ILE A 38 5.40 -17.45 -17.96
C ILE A 38 4.90 -16.87 -16.63
N SER A 39 4.21 -15.73 -16.66
CA SER A 39 3.66 -15.10 -15.45
C SER A 39 2.65 -15.99 -14.74
N LYS A 40 1.70 -16.58 -15.48
CA LYS A 40 0.71 -17.52 -14.93
C LYS A 40 1.39 -18.72 -14.26
N ARG A 41 2.30 -19.38 -14.97
CA ARG A 41 3.07 -20.53 -14.46
C ARG A 41 3.85 -20.16 -13.19
N ASN A 42 4.55 -19.02 -13.21
CA ASN A 42 5.35 -18.59 -12.06
C ASN A 42 4.45 -18.28 -10.85
N ARG A 43 3.29 -17.62 -11.07
CA ARG A 43 2.31 -17.37 -10.02
C ARG A 43 1.79 -18.67 -9.39
N GLU A 44 1.40 -19.65 -10.21
CA GLU A 44 0.96 -20.96 -9.74
C GLU A 44 2.06 -21.69 -8.96
N TYR A 45 3.29 -21.65 -9.47
CA TYR A 45 4.45 -22.23 -8.77
C TYR A 45 4.65 -21.58 -7.40
N HIS A 46 4.67 -20.25 -7.32
CA HIS A 46 4.84 -19.53 -6.06
C HIS A 46 3.69 -19.74 -5.08
N GLN A 47 2.45 -19.84 -5.56
CA GLN A 47 1.30 -20.15 -4.71
C GLN A 47 1.42 -21.55 -4.10
N ARG A 48 1.64 -22.58 -4.92
CA ARG A 48 1.77 -23.97 -4.47
C ARG A 48 2.97 -24.18 -3.55
N ASN A 49 4.06 -23.42 -3.75
CA ASN A 49 5.28 -23.57 -2.98
C ASN A 49 5.46 -22.49 -1.90
N ARG A 50 4.45 -21.65 -1.63
CA ARG A 50 4.60 -20.49 -0.73
C ARG A 50 5.13 -20.88 0.64
N ALA A 51 4.55 -21.90 1.28
CA ALA A 51 4.97 -22.36 2.59
C ALA A 51 6.42 -22.87 2.60
N ARG A 52 6.78 -23.69 1.60
CA ARG A 52 8.15 -24.21 1.43
C ARG A 52 9.15 -23.08 1.20
N MET A 53 8.86 -22.15 0.28
CA MET A 53 9.73 -21.02 -0.03
C MET A 53 9.91 -20.11 1.18
N ASN A 54 8.84 -19.85 1.94
CA ASN A 54 8.90 -19.08 3.17
C ASN A 54 9.76 -19.76 4.23
N ARG A 55 9.65 -21.09 4.41
CA ARG A 55 10.50 -21.84 5.35
C ARG A 55 11.98 -21.77 4.96
N ILE A 56 12.29 -22.01 3.69
CA ILE A 56 13.67 -21.94 3.17
C ILE A 56 14.23 -20.53 3.36
N SER A 57 13.46 -19.52 2.97
CA SER A 57 13.85 -18.12 3.10
C SER A 57 14.04 -17.72 4.57
N SER A 58 13.12 -18.13 5.45
CA SER A 58 13.21 -17.86 6.89
C SER A 58 14.44 -18.52 7.51
N LYS A 59 14.73 -19.78 7.18
CA LYS A 59 15.94 -20.48 7.62
C LYS A 59 17.19 -19.76 7.15
N TYR A 60 17.26 -19.43 5.86
CA TYR A 60 18.38 -18.69 5.28
C TYR A 60 18.62 -17.35 6.00
N TYR A 61 17.57 -16.54 6.21
CA TYR A 61 17.69 -15.27 6.90
C TYR A 61 18.08 -15.42 8.37
N ALA A 62 17.63 -16.46 9.06
CA ALA A 62 18.01 -16.73 10.44
C ALA A 62 19.50 -17.10 10.55
N GLU A 63 19.97 -18.01 9.69
CA GLU A 63 21.35 -18.49 9.68
C GLU A 63 22.35 -17.42 9.19
N ASN A 64 21.91 -16.49 8.35
CA ASN A 64 22.78 -15.47 7.74
C ASN A 64 22.53 -14.07 8.31
N ARG A 65 21.74 -13.93 9.38
CA ARG A 65 21.29 -12.62 9.88
C ARG A 65 22.46 -11.69 10.19
N ASP A 66 23.46 -12.21 10.90
CA ASP A 66 24.55 -11.39 11.41
C ASP A 66 25.56 -11.06 10.31
N ALA A 67 25.88 -12.01 9.44
CA ALA A 67 26.69 -11.78 8.24
C ALA A 67 26.04 -10.74 7.29
N MET A 68 24.71 -10.80 7.10
CA MET A 68 23.98 -9.81 6.31
C MET A 68 24.01 -8.41 6.94
N ARG A 69 23.91 -8.33 8.28
CA ARG A 69 24.01 -7.07 9.02
C ARG A 69 25.41 -6.48 8.95
N GLU A 70 26.44 -7.31 9.08
CA GLU A 70 27.84 -6.91 8.95
C GLU A 70 28.12 -6.35 7.55
N LYS A 71 27.77 -7.10 6.50
CA LYS A 71 27.87 -6.62 5.12
C LYS A 71 27.10 -5.32 4.88
N GLN A 72 25.94 -5.16 5.52
CA GLN A 72 25.18 -3.92 5.44
C GLN A 72 25.87 -2.76 6.17
N ARG A 73 26.55 -3.01 7.29
CA ARG A 73 27.36 -2.01 8.01
C ARG A 73 28.56 -1.60 7.17
N GLU A 74 29.35 -2.54 6.66
CA GLU A 74 30.50 -2.27 5.78
C GLU A 74 30.08 -1.42 4.57
N TRP A 75 28.96 -1.79 3.93
CA TRP A 75 28.44 -1.01 2.82
C TRP A 75 28.04 0.42 3.24
N GLN A 76 27.44 0.61 4.42
CA GLN A 76 27.09 1.94 4.93
C GLN A 76 28.33 2.78 5.25
N GLU A 77 29.36 2.17 5.83
CA GLU A 77 30.65 2.82 6.12
C GLU A 77 31.37 3.26 4.86
N GLN A 78 31.35 2.43 3.81
CA GLN A 78 31.92 2.76 2.50
C GLN A 78 31.07 3.79 1.73
N ASN A 79 29.79 3.93 2.07
CA ASN A 79 28.86 4.81 1.36
C ASN A 79 28.17 5.80 2.31
N PRO A 80 28.89 6.61 3.11
CA PRO A 80 28.29 7.37 4.22
C PRO A 80 27.21 8.37 3.77
N ASN A 81 27.29 8.86 2.53
CA ASN A 81 26.34 9.82 1.95
C ASN A 81 25.22 9.18 1.10
N TRP A 82 25.15 7.85 1.01
CA TRP A 82 24.22 7.15 0.09
C TRP A 82 22.76 7.59 0.27
N ARG A 83 22.33 7.87 1.50
CA ARG A 83 20.97 8.33 1.81
C ARG A 83 20.72 9.71 1.22
N LYS A 84 21.67 10.62 1.38
CA LYS A 84 21.59 12.01 0.87
C LYS A 84 21.61 12.02 -0.64
N GLU A 85 22.50 11.24 -1.26
CA GLU A 85 22.62 11.12 -2.72
C GLU A 85 21.37 10.47 -3.34
N ARG A 86 20.88 9.37 -2.74
CA ARG A 86 19.62 8.74 -3.16
C ARG A 86 18.46 9.71 -3.07
N TYR A 87 18.33 10.42 -1.94
CA TYR A 87 17.28 11.43 -1.77
C TYR A 87 17.41 12.53 -2.83
N ALA A 88 18.60 13.09 -3.03
CA ALA A 88 18.83 14.14 -4.04
C ALA A 88 18.45 13.68 -5.45
N LYS A 89 18.78 12.43 -5.80
CA LYS A 89 18.47 11.82 -7.10
C LYS A 89 16.98 11.60 -7.33
N HIS A 90 16.24 11.18 -6.29
CA HIS A 90 14.84 10.77 -6.44
C HIS A 90 13.82 11.81 -5.94
N LYS A 91 14.22 12.88 -5.23
CA LYS A 91 13.30 13.82 -4.56
C LYS A 91 12.22 14.40 -5.49
N GLU A 92 12.58 14.78 -6.72
CA GLU A 92 11.63 15.44 -7.63
C GLU A 92 10.65 14.43 -8.23
N GLU A 93 11.15 13.23 -8.53
CA GLU A 93 10.32 12.10 -8.96
C GLU A 93 9.36 11.66 -7.84
N GLU A 94 9.84 11.49 -6.62
CA GLU A 94 9.02 11.16 -5.44
C GLU A 94 7.96 12.24 -5.17
N LYS A 95 8.31 13.52 -5.26
CA LYS A 95 7.35 14.63 -5.15
C LYS A 95 6.29 14.57 -6.24
N ARG A 96 6.69 14.29 -7.49
CA ARG A 96 5.76 14.16 -8.61
C ARG A 96 4.79 13.00 -8.38
N TYR A 97 5.30 11.84 -8.00
CA TYR A 97 4.47 10.68 -7.67
C TYR A 97 3.54 10.95 -6.48
N ALA A 98 4.02 11.62 -5.43
CA ALA A 98 3.17 12.00 -4.30
C ALA A 98 2.01 12.92 -4.73
N LYS A 99 2.27 13.90 -5.62
CA LYS A 99 1.23 14.76 -6.19
C LYS A 99 0.22 13.96 -7.01
N LEU A 100 0.69 13.06 -7.88
CA LEU A 100 -0.18 12.19 -8.68
C LEU A 100 -1.03 11.30 -7.78
N TRP A 101 -0.43 10.67 -6.77
CA TRP A 101 -1.14 9.82 -5.83
C TRP A 101 -2.24 10.59 -5.07
N ILE A 102 -1.96 11.82 -4.60
CA ILE A 102 -2.97 12.65 -3.93
C ILE A 102 -4.13 12.97 -4.87
N LYS A 103 -3.84 13.30 -6.14
CA LYS A 103 -4.86 13.61 -7.15
C LYS A 103 -5.74 12.40 -7.48
N GLU A 104 -5.12 11.22 -7.60
CA GLU A 104 -5.81 9.96 -7.93
C GLU A 104 -6.52 9.33 -6.72
N ASN A 105 -6.13 9.68 -5.49
CA ASN A 105 -6.62 9.05 -4.27
C ASN A 105 -7.14 10.07 -3.22
N PRO A 106 -8.12 10.93 -3.58
CA PRO A 106 -8.63 11.97 -2.69
C PRO A 106 -9.25 11.42 -1.40
N GLU A 107 -9.95 10.28 -1.46
CA GLU A 107 -10.53 9.64 -0.27
C GLU A 107 -9.49 9.11 0.70
N LYS A 108 -8.43 8.45 0.18
CA LYS A 108 -7.31 8.00 1.02
C LYS A 108 -6.59 9.17 1.66
N ARG A 109 -6.51 10.31 0.96
CA ARG A 109 -5.97 11.53 1.56
C ARG A 109 -6.87 12.07 2.69
N ARG A 110 -8.19 12.10 2.50
CA ARG A 110 -9.15 12.48 3.55
C ARG A 110 -9.05 11.57 4.78
N GLU A 111 -8.97 10.25 4.57
CA GLU A 111 -8.74 9.24 5.62
C GLU A 111 -7.45 9.55 6.41
N TYR A 112 -6.33 9.76 5.70
CA TYR A 112 -5.05 10.12 6.31
C TYR A 112 -5.14 11.39 7.17
N ASP A 113 -5.78 12.44 6.65
CA ASP A 113 -5.92 13.72 7.35
C ASP A 113 -6.86 13.61 8.57
N ARG A 114 -7.93 12.79 8.52
CA ARG A 114 -8.76 12.45 9.69
C ARG A 114 -7.94 11.74 10.77
N ASN A 115 -7.26 10.65 10.41
CA ASN A 115 -6.45 9.87 11.35
C ASN A 115 -5.30 10.70 11.93
N LYS A 116 -4.71 11.62 11.16
CA LYS A 116 -3.70 12.56 11.64
C LYS A 116 -4.26 13.55 12.66
N ARG A 117 -5.48 14.08 12.44
CA ARG A 117 -6.14 14.98 13.40
C ARG A 117 -6.47 14.26 14.72
N ALA A 118 -7.00 13.04 14.65
CA ALA A 118 -7.25 12.20 15.82
C ALA A 118 -5.97 11.95 16.63
N ARG A 119 -4.89 11.51 15.99
CA ARG A 119 -3.59 11.30 16.65
C ARG A 119 -3.04 12.56 17.33
N ARG A 120 -3.18 13.72 16.69
CA ARG A 120 -2.76 15.01 17.28
C ARG A 120 -3.54 15.38 18.54
N LYS A 121 -4.77 14.85 18.68
CA LYS A 121 -5.60 15.02 19.86
C LYS A 121 -5.48 13.84 20.84
N MET A 122 -4.57 12.89 20.57
CA MET A 122 -4.41 11.66 21.35
C MET A 122 -5.72 10.87 21.48
N ALA A 123 -6.62 11.03 20.52
CA ALA A 123 -7.84 10.24 20.48
C ALA A 123 -7.49 8.79 20.14
N GLU A 124 -8.10 7.87 20.88
CA GLU A 124 -7.98 6.45 20.63
C GLU A 124 -8.67 6.07 19.32
N GLY A 125 -8.29 4.93 18.77
CA GLY A 125 -8.98 4.37 17.62
C GLY A 125 -8.54 4.85 16.25
N THR A 126 -8.88 4.05 15.25
CA THR A 126 -8.63 4.35 13.84
C THR A 126 -9.72 3.77 12.97
N HIS A 127 -9.92 4.38 11.81
CA HIS A 127 -10.81 3.85 10.77
C HIS A 127 -10.12 3.92 9.40
N THR A 128 -10.62 3.10 8.49
CA THR A 128 -10.22 3.02 7.08
C THR A 128 -11.32 3.61 6.19
N ALA A 129 -11.01 3.85 4.91
CA ALA A 129 -12.01 4.23 3.92
C ALA A 129 -13.12 3.17 3.76
N ASP A 130 -12.79 1.88 3.90
CA ASP A 130 -13.77 0.79 3.78
C ASP A 130 -14.75 0.80 4.96
N ASP A 131 -14.29 1.15 6.16
CA ASP A 131 -15.16 1.34 7.33
C ASP A 131 -16.16 2.48 7.12
N ILE A 132 -15.71 3.60 6.52
CA ILE A 132 -16.59 4.73 6.19
C ILE A 132 -17.62 4.34 5.13
N LYS A 133 -17.20 3.57 4.14
CA LYS A 133 -18.10 3.05 3.11
C LYS A 133 -19.18 2.16 3.73
N ALA A 134 -18.78 1.22 4.60
CA ALA A 134 -19.72 0.36 5.32
C ALA A 134 -20.66 1.17 6.22
N LEU A 135 -20.17 2.22 6.89
CA LEU A 135 -21.00 3.13 7.69
C LEU A 135 -22.02 3.88 6.83
N TYR A 136 -21.61 4.38 5.65
CA TYR A 136 -22.50 5.02 4.69
C TYR A 136 -23.62 4.09 4.21
N GLU A 137 -23.26 2.87 3.81
CA GLU A 137 -24.20 1.84 3.38
C GLU A 137 -25.15 1.45 4.53
N GLY A 138 -24.62 1.27 5.75
CA GLY A 138 -25.39 0.95 6.94
C GLY A 138 -26.36 2.04 7.38
N GLN A 139 -26.04 3.31 7.11
CA GLN A 139 -26.94 4.45 7.32
C GLN A 139 -27.89 4.69 6.13
N GLY A 140 -27.88 3.82 5.11
CA GLY A 140 -28.72 3.94 3.92
C GLY A 140 -28.44 5.19 3.08
N GLY A 141 -27.21 5.73 3.14
CA GLY A 141 -26.85 6.96 2.45
C GLY A 141 -27.57 8.21 2.97
N LYS A 142 -28.04 8.17 4.22
CA LYS A 142 -28.77 9.28 4.86
C LYS A 142 -27.96 9.92 5.98
N CYS A 143 -28.15 11.22 6.14
CA CYS A 143 -27.62 11.97 7.26
C CYS A 143 -28.18 11.43 8.58
N TRP A 144 -27.30 11.07 9.52
CA TRP A 144 -27.68 10.58 10.85
C TRP A 144 -28.60 11.53 11.60
N TYR A 145 -28.41 12.85 11.40
CA TYR A 145 -29.14 13.86 12.15
C TYR A 145 -30.50 14.22 11.51
N CYS A 146 -30.53 14.53 10.21
CA CYS A 146 -31.77 15.01 9.57
C CYS A 146 -32.50 13.95 8.74
N GLY A 147 -31.90 12.78 8.50
CA GLY A 147 -32.47 11.70 7.70
C GLY A 147 -32.52 11.96 6.19
N ILE A 148 -32.03 13.11 5.72
CA ILE A 148 -31.99 13.46 4.28
C ILE A 148 -30.90 12.64 3.60
N ASP A 149 -31.17 12.17 2.38
CA ASP A 149 -30.18 11.54 1.50
C ASP A 149 -29.02 12.50 1.22
N VAL A 150 -27.80 12.04 1.50
CA VAL A 150 -26.60 12.85 1.33
C VAL A 150 -25.92 12.62 -0.03
N GLY A 151 -26.22 11.52 -0.70
CA GLY A 151 -25.53 11.13 -1.94
C GLY A 151 -24.01 11.13 -1.74
N ASP A 152 -23.27 11.68 -2.70
CA ASP A 152 -21.81 11.77 -2.63
C ASP A 152 -21.30 12.98 -1.80
N ASP A 153 -22.18 13.91 -1.40
CA ASP A 153 -21.82 15.10 -0.62
C ASP A 153 -22.14 14.91 0.86
N TYR A 154 -21.29 14.15 1.53
CA TYR A 154 -21.42 13.85 2.95
C TYR A 154 -20.15 14.13 3.74
N HIS A 155 -20.34 14.42 5.01
CA HIS A 155 -19.28 14.53 6.00
C HIS A 155 -19.27 13.30 6.91
N VAL A 156 -18.07 12.89 7.33
CA VAL A 156 -17.88 11.94 8.43
C VAL A 156 -17.67 12.75 9.69
N ASP A 157 -18.65 12.71 10.58
CA ASP A 157 -18.67 13.45 11.83
C ASP A 157 -18.33 12.55 13.01
N HIS A 158 -17.66 13.10 14.02
CA HIS A 158 -17.43 12.43 15.30
C HIS A 158 -18.62 12.72 16.22
N PHE A 159 -19.41 11.70 16.54
CA PHE A 159 -20.62 11.80 17.37
C PHE A 159 -20.32 12.50 18.70
N ILE A 160 -19.31 12.00 19.43
CA ILE A 160 -18.62 12.74 20.48
C ILE A 160 -17.41 13.44 19.83
N PRO A 161 -17.32 14.78 19.85
CA PRO A 161 -16.22 15.51 19.22
C PRO A 161 -14.84 15.12 19.79
N LEU A 162 -13.81 15.08 18.94
CA LEU A 162 -12.42 14.83 19.37
C LEU A 162 -11.94 15.82 20.44
N SER A 163 -12.41 17.07 20.39
CA SER A 163 -12.08 18.10 21.39
C SER A 163 -12.65 17.81 22.78
N LYS A 164 -13.64 16.93 22.88
CA LYS A 164 -14.29 16.50 24.12
C LYS A 164 -13.95 15.05 24.48
N GLY A 165 -12.86 14.51 23.93
CA GLY A 165 -12.38 13.16 24.24
C GLY A 165 -13.04 12.04 23.44
N GLY A 166 -13.79 12.35 22.37
CA GLY A 166 -14.31 11.32 21.49
C GLY A 166 -13.19 10.53 20.78
N SER A 167 -13.42 9.23 20.57
CA SER A 167 -12.51 8.37 19.82
C SER A 167 -12.63 8.57 18.30
N ASN A 168 -11.69 8.02 17.55
CA ASN A 168 -11.69 8.01 16.08
C ASN A 168 -12.06 6.64 15.50
N ASP A 169 -12.62 5.76 16.33
CA ASP A 169 -13.18 4.48 15.93
C ASP A 169 -14.52 4.66 15.21
N VAL A 170 -14.84 3.70 14.34
CA VAL A 170 -16.08 3.66 13.55
C VAL A 170 -17.33 3.84 14.43
N GLY A 171 -17.33 3.30 15.66
CA GLY A 171 -18.44 3.43 16.60
C GLY A 171 -18.77 4.87 16.99
N ASN A 172 -17.79 5.78 16.97
CA ASN A 172 -17.98 7.20 17.24
C ASN A 172 -18.17 8.04 15.96
N LEU A 173 -18.25 7.42 14.78
CA LEU A 173 -18.42 8.14 13.51
C LEU A 173 -19.86 8.09 13.01
N ARG A 174 -20.31 9.16 12.35
CA ARG A 174 -21.62 9.26 11.69
C ARG A 174 -21.49 9.89 10.32
N ILE A 175 -22.26 9.38 9.35
CA ILE A 175 -22.47 10.09 8.09
C ILE A 175 -23.46 11.22 8.34
N SER A 176 -23.09 12.43 7.94
CA SER A 176 -23.90 13.64 8.13
C SER A 176 -23.87 14.50 6.87
N CYS A 177 -24.94 15.25 6.62
CA CYS A 177 -24.91 16.27 5.57
C CYS A 177 -24.03 17.46 6.02
N PRO A 178 -23.47 18.23 5.07
CA PRO A 178 -22.64 19.38 5.40
C PRO A 178 -23.31 20.37 6.36
N LYS A 179 -24.59 20.67 6.14
CA LYS A 179 -25.39 21.57 6.97
C LYS A 179 -25.43 21.14 8.44
N CYS A 180 -25.83 19.90 8.72
CA CYS A 180 -25.93 19.40 10.10
C CYS A 180 -24.56 19.35 10.79
N ASN A 181 -23.53 18.87 10.08
CA ASN A 181 -22.18 18.81 10.64
C ASN A 181 -21.65 20.20 11.03
N MET A 182 -21.83 21.19 10.15
CA MET A 182 -21.40 22.56 10.40
C MET A 182 -22.15 23.22 11.56
N GLN A 183 -23.44 22.92 11.72
CA GLN A 183 -24.25 23.41 12.83
C GLN A 183 -23.88 22.74 14.16
N LYS A 184 -23.54 21.44 14.14
CA LYS A 184 -23.10 20.69 15.32
C LYS A 184 -21.75 21.19 15.80
N HIS A 185 -20.80 21.38 14.89
CA HIS A 185 -19.46 21.86 15.20
C HIS A 185 -18.80 20.99 16.30
N ALA A 186 -18.58 21.56 17.49
CA ALA A 186 -17.96 20.89 18.63
C ALA A 186 -18.96 20.53 19.73
N LYS A 187 -20.26 20.59 19.42
CA LYS A 187 -21.33 20.17 20.33
C LYS A 187 -21.33 18.65 20.43
N ASP A 188 -21.43 18.15 21.65
CA ASP A 188 -21.69 16.73 21.89
C ASP A 188 -23.20 16.42 21.75
N PRO A 189 -23.62 15.15 21.84
CA PRO A 189 -25.01 14.76 21.67
C PRO A 189 -25.98 15.39 22.69
N HIS A 190 -25.51 15.81 23.88
CA HIS A 190 -26.35 16.48 24.87
C HIS A 190 -26.59 17.95 24.55
N GLU A 191 -25.61 18.61 23.92
CA GLU A 191 -25.71 20.00 23.47
C GLU A 191 -26.35 20.14 22.07
N TRP A 192 -26.36 19.05 21.29
CA TRP A 192 -26.88 19.04 19.94
C TRP A 192 -28.41 18.90 19.94
N SER A 193 -29.10 19.98 19.60
CA SER A 193 -30.58 20.03 19.51
C SER A 193 -31.14 19.65 18.13
N GLY A 194 -30.30 19.26 17.17
CA GLY A 194 -30.77 18.73 15.89
C GLY A 194 -31.38 17.33 16.07
N ARG A 195 -32.24 16.89 15.14
CA ARG A 195 -32.91 15.58 15.24
C ARG A 195 -31.90 14.45 15.51
N LEU A 196 -32.29 13.59 16.46
CA LEU A 196 -31.64 12.34 16.84
C LEU A 196 -32.65 11.26 16.43
N LEU A 197 -32.64 10.86 15.16
CA LEU A 197 -33.48 9.74 14.71
C LEU A 197 -32.92 8.42 15.29
#